data_AF-A0A5N4E959-F1
#
_entry.id   AF-A0A5N4E959-F1
#
_cell.length_a   1.000
_cell.length_b   1.000
_cell.length_c   1.000
_cell.angle_alpha   90.00
_cell.angle_beta   90.00
_cell.angle_gamma   90.00
#
_symmetry.space_group_name_H-M   'P 1'
#
loop_
_entity.id
_entity.type
_entity.pdbx_description
1 polymer ?
#
loop_
_entity_poly.entity_id
_entity_poly.type
_entity_poly.pdbx_seq_one_letter_code
_entity_poly.pdbx_strand_id
1 'polypeptide(L)'
;MAADGQCSLPASWRPVTLTHVEYPAGDLSGHLLAYLSLSPIFIIVGFVTLIIFKRELHTVSESISFLGGLALNEGVNWLIKHVIQEPRPCGGPHMGVGTKYGMPSSHSQFMWFFSVYSFLFLYLR
;
A
#
# COMPACT_ATOMS: atom_id res chain seq x y z
N MET A 1 -13.75 -12.57 -10.06
CA MET A 1 -12.74 -13.57 -10.45
C MET A 1 -12.45 -13.36 -11.92
N ALA A 2 -11.30 -12.74 -12.26
CA ALA A 2 -10.88 -12.68 -13.65
C ALA A 2 -10.49 -14.11 -14.07
N ALA A 3 -10.99 -14.58 -15.21
CA ALA A 3 -10.65 -15.90 -15.72
C ALA A 3 -9.16 -15.93 -16.09
N ASP A 4 -8.48 -17.04 -15.80
CA ASP A 4 -7.04 -17.26 -16.09
C ASP A 4 -6.62 -16.92 -17.54
N GLY A 5 -7.57 -16.88 -18.48
CA GLY A 5 -7.35 -16.46 -19.88
C GLY A 5 -7.23 -14.94 -20.12
N GLN A 6 -7.48 -14.07 -19.14
CA GLN A 6 -7.31 -12.61 -19.27
C GLN A 6 -5.94 -12.12 -18.77
N CYS A 7 -5.20 -12.93 -18.01
CA CYS A 7 -3.89 -12.56 -17.47
C CYS A 7 -2.73 -12.80 -18.49
N SER A 8 -3.02 -13.33 -19.68
CA SER A 8 -2.05 -13.78 -20.69
C SER A 8 -2.04 -12.95 -21.98
N LEU A 9 -2.44 -11.67 -21.94
CA LEU A 9 -2.17 -10.78 -23.06
C LEU A 9 -0.65 -10.53 -23.16
N PRO A 10 -0.03 -10.62 -24.35
CA PRO A 10 1.40 -10.35 -24.55
C PRO A 10 1.65 -8.84 -24.48
N ALA A 11 1.41 -8.22 -23.33
CA ALA A 11 1.83 -6.86 -23.06
C ALA A 11 3.33 -6.88 -22.77
N SER A 12 4.09 -5.99 -23.41
CA SER A 12 5.47 -5.72 -22.99
C SER A 12 5.39 -5.05 -21.62
N TRP A 13 5.95 -5.65 -20.57
CA TRP A 13 5.93 -5.07 -19.23
C TRP A 13 7.21 -4.25 -19.00
N ARG A 14 7.09 -3.10 -18.33
CA ARG A 14 8.23 -2.26 -17.95
C ARG A 14 8.26 -2.10 -16.44
N PRO A 15 9.40 -2.35 -15.77
CA PRO A 15 9.55 -2.06 -14.36
C PRO A 15 9.83 -0.57 -14.16
N VAL A 16 9.26 0.02 -13.10
CA VAL A 16 9.74 1.29 -12.57
C VAL A 16 11.10 1.05 -11.91
N THR A 17 12.14 1.71 -12.41
CA THR A 17 13.55 1.50 -12.00
C THR A 17 13.79 1.64 -10.50
N LEU A 18 12.97 2.43 -9.79
CA LEU A 18 13.15 2.72 -8.37
C LEU A 18 12.61 1.61 -7.44
N THR A 19 11.50 0.97 -7.80
CA THR A 19 10.74 0.09 -6.89
C THR A 19 10.27 -1.22 -7.52
N HIS A 20 10.70 -1.49 -8.76
CA HIS A 20 10.37 -2.69 -9.52
C HIS A 20 8.85 -2.94 -9.62
N VAL A 21 8.06 -1.86 -9.67
CA VAL A 21 6.63 -1.94 -9.95
C VAL A 21 6.46 -2.11 -11.46
N GLU A 22 5.88 -3.25 -11.87
CA GLU A 22 5.65 -3.57 -13.28
C GLU A 22 4.36 -2.91 -13.79
N TYR A 23 4.41 -2.32 -14.98
CA TYR A 23 3.23 -1.76 -15.66
C TYR A 23 3.26 -2.12 -17.16
N PRO A 24 2.10 -2.21 -17.82
CA PRO A 24 2.04 -2.51 -19.25
C PRO A 24 2.65 -1.34 -20.06
N ALA A 25 3.58 -1.65 -20.96
CA ALA A 25 4.24 -0.68 -21.81
C ALA A 25 3.24 -0.09 -22.81
N GLY A 26 3.26 1.24 -22.93
CA GLY A 26 2.34 1.98 -23.79
C GLY A 26 1.13 2.56 -23.06
N ASP A 27 0.92 2.22 -21.78
CA ASP A 27 -0.15 2.81 -20.97
C ASP A 27 0.38 3.88 -20.01
N LEU A 28 0.06 5.14 -20.31
CA LEU A 28 0.36 6.30 -19.46
C LEU A 28 -0.35 6.20 -18.10
N SER A 29 -1.56 5.63 -18.06
CA SER A 29 -2.32 5.50 -16.82
C SER A 29 -1.67 4.49 -15.88
N GLY A 30 -1.22 3.34 -16.39
CA GLY A 30 -0.42 2.36 -15.64
C GLY A 30 0.89 2.94 -15.09
N HIS A 31 1.56 3.82 -15.84
CA HIS A 31 2.77 4.50 -15.37
C HIS A 31 2.49 5.46 -14.19
N LEU A 32 1.41 6.25 -14.28
CA LEU A 32 0.99 7.13 -13.18
C LEU A 32 0.57 6.33 -11.94
N LEU A 33 -0.21 5.26 -12.13
CA LEU A 33 -0.63 4.38 -11.04
C LEU A 33 0.56 3.70 -10.35
N ALA A 34 1.61 3.35 -11.10
CA ALA A 34 2.84 2.79 -10.53
C ALA A 34 3.51 3.78 -9.56
N TYR A 35 3.61 5.07 -9.91
CA TYR A 35 4.10 6.09 -8.99
C TYR A 35 3.16 6.34 -7.81
N LEU A 36 1.84 6.37 -8.04
CA LEU A 36 0.87 6.54 -6.96
C LEU A 36 0.95 5.40 -5.94
N SER A 37 1.33 4.18 -6.35
CA SER A 37 1.53 3.06 -5.44
C SER A 37 2.65 3.28 -4.40
N LEU A 38 3.53 4.26 -4.62
CA LEU A 38 4.61 4.64 -3.70
C LEU A 38 4.17 5.62 -2.61
N SER A 39 2.97 6.19 -2.71
CA SER A 39 2.45 7.14 -1.73
C SER A 39 2.47 6.67 -0.27
N PRO A 40 2.23 5.38 0.09
CA PRO A 40 2.36 4.93 1.48
C PRO A 40 3.76 5.15 2.07
N ILE A 41 4.81 4.93 1.27
CA ILE A 41 6.20 5.09 1.72
C ILE A 41 6.49 6.57 1.99
N PHE A 42 6.05 7.46 1.10
CA PHE A 42 6.19 8.90 1.29
C PHE A 42 5.45 9.40 2.54
N ILE A 43 4.26 8.85 2.84
CA ILE A 43 3.51 9.19 4.05
C ILE A 43 4.29 8.80 5.30
N ILE A 44 4.80 7.56 5.39
CA ILE A 44 5.57 7.11 6.55
C ILE A 44 6.83 7.96 6.74
N VAL A 45 7.60 8.20 5.67
CA VAL A 45 8.82 9.02 5.73
C VAL A 45 8.49 10.46 6.13
N GLY A 46 7.38 11.01 5.66
CA GLY A 46 6.90 12.34 6.06
C GLY A 46 6.61 12.43 7.56
N PHE A 47 5.89 11.45 8.13
CA PHE A 47 5.63 11.43 9.58
C PHE A 47 6.90 11.23 10.41
N VAL A 48 7.82 10.37 9.98
CA VAL A 48 9.10 10.14 10.67
C VAL A 48 9.96 11.41 10.66
N THR A 49 10.04 12.11 9.53
CA THR A 49 10.78 13.38 9.47
C THR A 49 10.13 14.45 10.34
N LEU A 50 8.80 14.55 10.36
CA LEU A 50 8.09 15.45 11.29
C LEU A 50 8.42 15.16 12.76
N ILE A 51 8.46 13.89 13.18
CA ILE A 51 8.85 13.50 14.55
C ILE A 51 10.25 14.00 14.89
N ILE A 52 11.21 13.83 13.97
CA ILE A 52 12.62 14.19 14.20
C ILE A 52 12.80 15.71 14.31
N PHE A 53 12.16 16.47 13.42
CA PHE A 53 12.34 17.92 13.32
C PHE A 53 11.43 18.74 14.26
N LYS A 54 10.25 18.23 14.61
CA LYS A 54 9.28 18.91 15.49
C LYS A 54 9.12 18.10 16.78
N ARG A 55 10.05 18.28 17.72
CA ARG A 55 10.02 17.72 19.10
C ARG A 55 8.93 18.32 20.01
N GLU A 56 7.85 18.84 19.45
CA GLU A 56 6.69 19.24 20.24
C GLU A 56 6.04 17.98 20.79
N LEU A 57 5.91 17.85 22.12
CA LEU A 57 5.35 16.65 22.76
C LEU A 57 3.98 16.28 22.19
N HIS A 58 3.19 17.29 21.82
CA HIS A 58 1.88 17.13 21.19
C HIS A 58 1.97 16.50 19.78
N THR A 59 2.88 16.99 18.93
CA THR A 59 3.07 16.45 17.57
C THR A 59 3.70 15.05 17.62
N VAL A 60 4.60 14.82 18.57
CA VAL A 60 5.26 13.52 18.77
C VAL A 60 4.26 12.48 19.27
N SER A 61 3.39 12.79 20.24
CA SER A 61 2.40 11.82 20.71
C SER A 61 1.41 11.45 19.61
N GLU A 62 0.92 12.41 18.84
CA GLU A 62 -0.04 12.18 17.75
C GLU A 62 0.56 11.33 16.62
N SER A 63 1.80 11.61 16.23
CA SER A 63 2.49 10.84 15.19
C SER A 63 2.82 9.41 15.66
N ILE A 64 3.12 9.22 16.95
CA ILE A 64 3.25 7.88 17.55
C ILE A 64 1.90 7.14 17.54
N SER A 65 0.80 7.81 17.89
CA SER A 65 -0.55 7.21 17.81
C SER A 65 -0.91 6.81 16.39
N PHE A 66 -0.59 7.64 15.39
CA PHE A 66 -0.77 7.33 13.97
C PHE A 66 0.03 6.10 13.54
N LEU A 67 1.35 6.09 13.80
CA LEU A 67 2.22 4.97 13.44
C LEU A 67 1.86 3.67 14.17
N GLY A 68 1.46 3.78 15.45
CA GLY A 68 0.97 2.65 16.23
C GLY A 68 -0.32 2.05 15.66
N GLY A 69 -1.30 2.90 15.33
CA GLY A 69 -2.54 2.46 14.69
C GLY A 69 -2.29 1.85 13.31
N LEU A 70 -1.34 2.38 12.55
CA LEU A 70 -0.93 1.83 11.27
C LEU A 70 -0.29 0.44 11.41
N ALA A 71 0.59 0.25 12.41
CA ALA A 71 1.21 -1.04 12.68
C ALA A 71 0.17 -2.09 13.10
N LEU A 72 -0.81 -1.72 13.92
CA LEU A 72 -1.94 -2.59 14.26
C LEU A 72 -2.77 -2.95 13.02
N ASN A 73 -3.05 -1.97 12.15
CA ASN A 73 -3.78 -2.19 10.91
C ASN A 73 -3.06 -3.21 9.99
N GLU A 74 -1.75 -3.07 9.79
CA GLU A 74 -0.98 -4.05 9.01
C GLU A 74 -0.91 -5.42 9.71
N GLY A 75 -0.87 -5.46 11.05
CA GLY A 75 -0.97 -6.70 11.81
C GLY A 75 -2.31 -7.43 11.58
N VAL A 76 -3.42 -6.69 11.58
CA VAL A 76 -4.75 -7.22 11.25
C VAL A 76 -4.80 -7.69 9.79
N ASN A 77 -4.24 -6.93 8.85
CA ASN A 77 -4.15 -7.32 7.44
C ASN A 77 -3.41 -8.67 7.29
N TRP A 78 -2.25 -8.78 7.95
CA TRP A 78 -1.44 -9.99 7.95
C TRP A 78 -2.20 -11.18 8.54
N LEU A 79 -2.90 -10.97 9.66
CA LEU A 79 -3.71 -12.02 10.29
C LEU A 79 -4.82 -12.49 9.35
N ILE A 80 -5.57 -11.57 8.73
CA ILE A 80 -6.68 -11.93 7.83
C ILE A 80 -6.14 -12.68 6.60
N LYS A 81 -5.00 -12.27 6.03
CA LYS A 81 -4.36 -13.01 4.93
C LYS A 81 -4.03 -14.46 5.31
N HIS A 82 -3.60 -14.69 6.56
CA HIS A 82 -3.30 -16.03 7.07
C HIS A 82 -4.55 -16.84 7.39
N VAL A 83 -5.68 -16.20 7.69
CA VAL A 83 -6.96 -16.87 7.97
C VAL A 83 -7.71 -17.24 6.69
N ILE A 84 -7.87 -16.28 5.75
CA ILE A 84 -8.70 -16.47 4.55
C ILE A 84 -7.95 -17.27 3.48
N GLN A 85 -6.65 -17.03 3.33
CA GLN A 85 -5.78 -17.74 2.38
C GLN A 85 -6.32 -17.79 0.94
N GLU A 86 -7.05 -16.76 0.51
CA GLU A 86 -7.63 -16.73 -0.85
C GLU A 86 -6.52 -16.57 -1.90
N PRO A 87 -6.47 -17.45 -2.91
CA PRO A 87 -5.49 -17.36 -3.99
C PRO A 87 -5.70 -16.08 -4.82
N ARG A 88 -4.61 -15.47 -5.28
CA ARG A 88 -4.70 -14.30 -6.18
C ARG A 88 -5.25 -14.73 -7.55
N PRO A 89 -6.14 -13.94 -8.18
CA PRO A 89 -6.74 -14.27 -9.48
C PRO A 89 -5.76 -14.29 -10.67
N CYS A 90 -4.53 -13.76 -10.54
CA CYS A 90 -3.48 -13.87 -11.57
C CYS A 90 -2.14 -14.27 -10.91
N GLY A 91 -2.07 -15.45 -10.28
CA GLY A 91 -0.87 -15.98 -9.61
C GLY A 91 0.21 -16.55 -10.54
N GLY A 92 0.31 -16.05 -11.78
CA GLY A 92 1.31 -16.45 -12.77
C GLY A 92 2.71 -15.89 -12.48
N PRO A 93 3.71 -16.13 -13.37
CA PRO A 93 5.14 -15.82 -13.17
C PRO A 93 5.51 -14.32 -13.04
N HIS A 94 4.54 -13.45 -12.82
CA HIS A 94 4.70 -12.02 -12.50
C HIS A 94 5.11 -11.87 -11.03
N MET A 95 6.33 -12.31 -10.72
CA MET A 95 6.93 -12.46 -9.39
C MET A 95 7.27 -11.13 -8.66
N GLY A 96 6.56 -10.03 -8.94
CA GLY A 96 6.74 -8.77 -8.22
C GLY A 96 6.05 -8.71 -6.85
N VAL A 97 5.17 -9.67 -6.53
CA VAL A 97 4.33 -9.62 -5.32
C VAL A 97 4.66 -10.79 -4.39
N GLY A 98 5.40 -10.51 -3.32
CA GLY A 98 5.93 -11.52 -2.38
C GLY A 98 4.92 -12.29 -1.52
N THR A 99 3.60 -12.18 -1.76
CA THR A 99 2.57 -12.85 -0.95
C THR A 99 1.65 -13.72 -1.80
N LYS A 100 1.54 -15.02 -1.46
CA LYS A 100 0.65 -15.99 -2.14
C LYS A 100 -0.84 -15.66 -2.03
N TYR A 101 -1.25 -14.85 -1.04
CA TYR A 101 -2.65 -14.55 -0.75
C TYR A 101 -3.09 -13.18 -1.31
N GLY A 102 -4.33 -13.13 -1.80
CA GLY A 102 -4.91 -11.98 -2.52
C GLY A 102 -5.70 -11.01 -1.68
N MET A 103 -6.30 -11.50 -0.60
CA MET A 103 -7.20 -10.72 0.25
C MET A 103 -6.70 -10.68 1.70
N PRO A 104 -6.79 -9.52 2.40
CA PRO A 104 -7.14 -8.19 1.90
C PRO A 104 -5.96 -7.44 1.23
N SER A 105 -6.28 -6.35 0.52
CA SER A 105 -5.30 -5.47 -0.12
C SER A 105 -4.59 -4.58 0.90
N SER A 106 -3.27 -4.74 1.07
CA SER A 106 -2.45 -3.91 1.96
C SER A 106 -2.55 -2.43 1.62
N HIS A 107 -2.44 -2.06 0.34
CA HIS A 107 -2.49 -0.67 -0.11
C HIS A 107 -3.83 -0.01 0.20
N SER A 108 -4.93 -0.70 -0.07
CA SER A 108 -6.27 -0.17 0.19
C SER A 108 -6.51 0.00 1.69
N GLN A 109 -6.06 -0.97 2.49
CA GLN A 109 -6.21 -0.92 3.95
C GLN A 109 -5.35 0.19 4.58
N PHE A 110 -4.14 0.41 4.06
CA PHE A 110 -3.29 1.54 4.45
C PHE A 110 -3.99 2.88 4.16
N MET A 111 -4.47 3.07 2.92
CA MET A 111 -5.07 4.34 2.50
C MET A 111 -6.37 4.64 3.24
N TRP A 112 -7.18 3.61 3.49
CA TRP A 112 -8.37 3.75 4.30
C TRP A 112 -8.04 4.22 5.72
N PHE A 113 -7.09 3.55 6.39
CA PHE A 113 -6.65 3.95 7.73
C PHE A 113 -6.13 5.39 7.74
N PHE A 114 -5.26 5.75 6.78
CA PHE A 114 -4.74 7.10 6.67
C PHE A 114 -5.84 8.15 6.47
N SER A 115 -6.82 7.88 5.60
CA SER A 115 -7.92 8.80 5.31
C SER A 115 -8.82 9.01 6.53
N VAL A 116 -9.23 7.92 7.20
CA VAL A 116 -10.08 7.98 8.40
C VAL A 116 -9.34 8.68 9.54
N TYR A 117 -8.07 8.33 9.77
CA TYR A 117 -7.27 8.99 10.80
C TYR A 117 -7.12 10.49 10.52
N SER A 118 -6.80 10.87 9.29
CA SER A 118 -6.66 12.27 8.90
C SER A 118 -7.98 13.04 9.05
N PHE A 119 -9.11 12.43 8.68
CA PHE A 119 -10.42 13.05 8.85
C PHE A 119 -10.77 13.27 10.31
N LEU A 120 -10.61 12.24 11.15
CA LEU A 120 -10.84 12.34 12.59
C LEU A 120 -9.91 13.36 13.24
N PHE A 121 -8.64 13.36 12.85
CA PHE A 121 -7.65 14.32 13.32
C PHE A 121 -8.03 15.76 12.98
N LEU A 122 -8.45 16.03 11.75
CA LEU A 122 -8.88 17.38 11.34
C LEU A 122 -10.21 17.80 11.95
N TYR A 123 -11.10 16.85 12.26
CA TYR A 123 -12.44 17.14 12.80
C TYR A 123 -12.45 17.30 14.33
N LEU A 124 -11.62 16.55 15.05
CA LEU A 124 -11.58 16.54 16.52
C LEU A 124 -10.48 17.46 17.11
N ARG A 125 -9.76 18.17 16.25
CA ARG A 125 -8.71 19.13 16.63
C ARG A 125 -9.19 20.57 16.50
#